data_AF-A0AAN7YMY1-F1
#
_entry.id   AF-A0AAN7YMY1-F1
#
_cell.length_a   1.000
_cell.length_b   1.000
_cell.length_c   1.000
_cell.angle_alpha   90.00
_cell.angle_beta   90.00
_cell.angle_gamma   90.00
#
_symmetry.space_group_name_H-M   'P 1'
#
loop_
_entity.id
_entity.type
_entity.pdbx_description
1 polymer ?
#
loop_
_entity_poly.entity_id
_entity_poly.type
_entity_poly.pdbx_seq_one_letter_code
_entity_poly.pdbx_strand_id
1 'polypeptide(L)'
;MPATQTAGFKKAVEDSRKLKAKPTDNELLELYGLFKQGTQDPPFEDTKAPGMFELKEKAKRGAWEKLVNEKVAPTDAQKRYVKLVEELKTKHGYSA
;
A
#
# COMPACT_ATOMS: atom_id res chain seq x y z
N MET A 1 4.49 -12.42 -12.77
CA MET A 1 3.68 -13.25 -11.84
C MET A 1 3.51 -12.48 -10.55
N PRO A 2 2.32 -12.50 -9.90
CA PRO A 2 2.09 -11.80 -8.65
C PRO A 2 3.05 -12.30 -7.56
N ALA A 3 3.48 -11.40 -6.69
CA ALA A 3 4.33 -11.75 -5.57
C ALA A 3 3.55 -12.58 -4.54
N THR A 4 4.18 -13.61 -3.98
CA THR A 4 3.58 -14.43 -2.92
C THR A 4 3.30 -13.57 -1.69
N GLN A 5 2.02 -13.50 -1.30
CA GLN A 5 1.57 -12.73 -0.15
C GLN A 5 1.69 -13.52 1.15
N THR A 6 2.37 -12.96 2.14
CA THR A 6 2.47 -13.54 3.48
C THR A 6 1.12 -13.49 4.22
N ALA A 7 0.91 -14.42 5.15
CA ALA A 7 -0.31 -14.43 5.98
C ALA A 7 -0.48 -13.14 6.79
N GLY A 8 0.62 -12.59 7.31
CA GLY A 8 0.63 -11.31 8.03
C GLY A 8 0.18 -10.14 7.15
N PHE A 9 0.65 -10.08 5.91
CA PHE A 9 0.21 -9.07 4.95
C PHE A 9 -1.28 -9.17 4.63
N LYS A 10 -1.78 -10.38 4.34
CA LYS A 10 -3.21 -10.59 4.06
C LYS A 10 -4.08 -10.13 5.24
N LYS A 11 -3.70 -10.51 6.46
CA LYS A 11 -4.38 -10.06 7.68
C LYS A 11 -4.33 -8.55 7.84
N ALA A 12 -3.17 -7.92 7.64
CA ALA A 12 -3.05 -6.46 7.70
C ALA A 12 -3.92 -5.76 6.64
N VAL A 13 -4.08 -6.33 5.45
CA VAL A 13 -4.98 -5.79 4.41
C VAL A 13 -6.43 -5.83 4.89
N GLU A 14 -6.87 -6.91 5.51
CA GLU A 14 -8.20 -6.99 6.13
C GLU A 14 -8.35 -6.00 7.29
N ASP A 15 -7.36 -5.96 8.17
CA ASP A 15 -7.38 -5.13 9.37
C ASP A 15 -7.37 -3.62 9.03
N SER A 16 -6.70 -3.22 7.95
CA SER A 16 -6.67 -1.83 7.47
C SER A 16 -8.07 -1.30 7.11
N ARG A 17 -9.01 -2.19 6.78
CA ARG A 17 -10.41 -1.85 6.45
C ARG A 17 -11.30 -1.74 7.69
N LYS A 18 -10.82 -2.21 8.84
CA LYS A 18 -11.53 -2.22 10.13
C LYS A 18 -11.09 -1.08 11.07
N LEU A 19 -10.33 -0.12 10.55
CA LEU A 19 -9.98 1.09 11.30
C LEU A 19 -11.24 1.92 11.60
N LYS A 20 -11.34 2.44 12.83
CA LYS A 20 -12.52 3.19 13.29
C LYS A 20 -12.58 4.59 12.69
N ALA A 21 -11.43 5.25 12.59
CA ALA A 21 -11.29 6.52 11.90
C ALA A 21 -10.63 6.34 10.53
N LYS A 22 -10.97 7.24 9.60
CA LYS A 22 -10.39 7.25 8.26
C LYS A 22 -8.93 7.73 8.35
N PRO A 23 -7.96 6.98 7.80
CA PRO A 23 -6.58 7.47 7.69
C PRO A 23 -6.49 8.74 6.84
N THR A 24 -5.45 9.52 7.09
CA THR A 24 -5.12 10.71 6.30
C THR A 24 -4.78 10.32 4.86
N ASP A 25 -4.91 11.25 3.92
CA ASP A 25 -4.63 10.97 2.50
C ASP A 25 -3.19 10.49 2.29
N ASN A 26 -2.22 11.00 3.07
CA ASN A 26 -0.84 10.54 3.02
C ASN A 26 -0.70 9.08 3.47
N GLU A 27 -1.34 8.69 4.57
CA GLU A 27 -1.34 7.30 5.06
C GLU A 27 -2.02 6.36 4.06
N LEU A 28 -3.11 6.81 3.42
CA LEU A 28 -3.78 6.05 2.36
C LEU A 28 -2.89 5.86 1.12
N LEU A 29 -2.12 6.89 0.74
CA LEU A 29 -1.16 6.81 -0.37
C LEU A 29 0.00 5.86 -0.05
N GLU A 30 0.51 5.89 1.18
CA GLU A 30 1.55 4.96 1.64
C GLU A 30 1.05 3.51 1.66
N LEU A 31 -0.13 3.26 2.24
CA LEU A 31 -0.78 1.95 2.20
C LEU A 31 -0.95 1.48 0.75
N TYR A 32 -1.42 2.35 -0.16
CA TYR A 32 -1.58 2.01 -1.56
C TYR A 32 -0.26 1.60 -2.21
N GLY A 33 0.79 2.42 -2.08
CA GLY A 33 2.10 2.13 -2.66
C GLY A 33 2.67 0.81 -2.15
N LEU A 34 2.65 0.60 -0.83
CA LEU A 34 3.15 -0.61 -0.18
C LEU A 34 2.35 -1.84 -0.58
N PHE A 35 1.02 -1.72 -0.69
CA PHE A 35 0.16 -2.81 -1.17
C PHE A 35 0.52 -3.20 -2.60
N LYS A 36 0.56 -2.24 -3.53
CA LYS A 36 0.89 -2.48 -4.93
C LYS A 36 2.29 -3.07 -5.10
N GLN A 37 3.27 -2.55 -4.36
CA GLN A 37 4.63 -3.09 -4.38
C GLN A 37 4.71 -4.50 -3.78
N GLY A 38 3.94 -4.77 -2.72
CA GLY A 38 3.89 -6.05 -2.04
C GLY A 38 3.16 -7.14 -2.83
N THR A 39 2.20 -6.78 -3.69
CA THR A 39 1.45 -7.73 -4.53
C THR A 39 2.06 -7.91 -5.92
N GLN A 40 2.71 -6.89 -6.50
CA GLN A 40 3.20 -6.88 -7.89
C GLN A 40 2.14 -7.38 -8.89
N ASP A 41 0.89 -6.93 -8.70
CA ASP A 41 -0.25 -7.40 -9.50
C ASP A 41 -1.17 -6.24 -9.91
N PRO A 42 -1.15 -5.83 -11.20
CA PRO A 42 -0.06 -6.08 -12.14
C PRO A 42 1.28 -5.49 -11.66
N PRO A 43 2.43 -5.89 -12.24
CA PRO A 43 3.72 -5.23 -12.02
C PRO A 43 3.68 -3.72 -12.37
N PHE A 44 4.61 -2.95 -11.81
CA PHE A 44 4.65 -1.49 -12.04
C PHE A 44 4.81 -1.14 -13.53
N GLU A 45 5.67 -1.88 -14.23
CA GLU A 45 6.00 -1.70 -15.64
C GLU A 45 4.78 -1.96 -16.55
N ASP A 46 3.93 -2.91 -16.18
CA ASP A 46 2.72 -3.26 -16.90
C ASP A 46 1.54 -2.32 -16.57
N THR A 47 1.70 -1.48 -15.54
CA THR A 47 0.66 -0.52 -15.15
C THR A 47 0.80 0.74 -15.99
N LYS A 48 -0.28 1.14 -16.67
CA LYS A 48 -0.31 2.40 -17.45
C LYS A 48 -0.14 3.63 -16.55
N ALA A 49 0.59 4.63 -17.05
CA ALA A 49 0.67 5.92 -16.39
C ALA A 49 -0.68 6.65 -16.46
N PRO A 50 -1.14 7.28 -15.36
CA PRO A 50 -2.39 8.03 -15.33
C PRO A 50 -2.32 9.28 -16.22
N GLY A 51 -3.48 9.72 -16.71
CA GLY A 51 -3.60 10.89 -17.57
C GLY A 51 -3.22 12.20 -16.87
N MET A 52 -2.97 13.25 -17.65
CA MET A 52 -2.49 14.54 -17.12
C MET A 52 -3.40 15.14 -16.05
N PHE A 53 -4.72 14.95 -16.20
CA PHE A 53 -5.76 15.51 -15.32
C PHE A 53 -6.15 14.60 -14.14
N GLU A 54 -5.62 13.37 -14.05
CA GLU A 54 -5.94 12.41 -13.00
C GLU A 54 -5.03 12.57 -11.77
N LEU A 55 -5.13 13.71 -11.08
CA LEU A 55 -4.22 14.09 -9.98
C LEU A 55 -4.14 13.04 -8.86
N LYS A 56 -5.28 12.42 -8.52
CA LYS A 56 -5.35 11.37 -7.49
C LYS A 56 -4.63 10.09 -7.91
N GLU A 57 -4.84 9.65 -9.14
CA GLU A 57 -4.18 8.46 -9.68
C GLU A 57 -2.67 8.71 -9.88
N LYS A 58 -2.29 9.94 -10.24
CA LYS A 58 -0.89 10.39 -10.24
C LYS A 58 -0.26 10.28 -8.85
N ALA A 59 -0.93 10.75 -7.80
CA ALA A 59 -0.42 10.66 -6.43
C ALA A 59 -0.23 9.20 -6.00
N LYS A 60 -1.22 8.34 -6.28
CA LYS A 60 -1.15 6.90 -6.03
C LYS A 60 0.02 6.24 -6.77
N ARG A 61 0.15 6.50 -8.08
CA ARG A 61 1.26 5.97 -8.87
C ARG A 61 2.59 6.49 -8.35
N GLY A 62 2.70 7.77 -7.99
CA GLY A 62 3.91 8.37 -7.44
C GLY A 62 4.33 7.72 -6.11
N ALA A 63 3.38 7.41 -5.23
CA ALA A 63 3.66 6.69 -3.99
C ALA A 63 4.23 5.28 -4.26
N TRP A 64 3.70 4.58 -5.26
CA TRP A 64 4.21 3.28 -5.68
C TRP A 64 5.56 3.39 -6.40
N GLU A 65 5.71 4.35 -7.31
CA GLU A 65 6.93 4.63 -8.07
C GLU A 65 8.10 4.94 -7.15
N LYS A 66 7.88 5.69 -6.07
CA LYS A 66 8.89 5.94 -5.03
C LYS A 66 9.47 4.63 -4.47
N LEU A 67 8.62 3.65 -4.16
CA LEU A 67 9.07 2.34 -3.65
C LEU A 67 9.81 1.51 -4.70
N VAL A 68 9.41 1.61 -5.96
CA VAL A 68 10.10 0.98 -7.09
C VAL A 68 11.49 1.59 -7.27
N ASN A 69 11.60 2.92 -7.24
CA ASN A 69 12.87 3.65 -7.34
C ASN A 69 13.81 3.36 -6.15
N GLU A 70 13.26 3.20 -4.95
CA GLU A 70 13.96 2.70 -3.76
C GLU A 70 14.36 1.21 -3.86
N LYS A 71 13.94 0.51 -4.92
CA LYS A 71 14.16 -0.94 -5.13
C LYS A 71 13.65 -1.79 -3.97
N VAL A 72 12.53 -1.40 -3.38
CA VAL A 72 11.91 -2.13 -2.26
C VAL A 72 11.41 -3.48 -2.78
N ALA A 73 11.92 -4.59 -2.23
CA ALA A 73 11.43 -5.91 -2.58
C ALA A 73 9.96 -6.11 -2.15
N PRO A 74 9.17 -6.94 -2.85
CA PRO A 74 7.77 -7.18 -2.48
C PRO A 74 7.61 -7.67 -1.03
N THR A 75 8.52 -8.51 -0.56
CA THR A 75 8.56 -9.01 0.83
C THR A 75 8.77 -7.88 1.85
N ASP A 76 9.62 -6.91 1.54
CA ASP A 76 9.88 -5.78 2.43
C ASP A 76 8.73 -4.77 2.39
N ALA A 77 8.10 -4.56 1.23
CA ALA A 77 6.88 -3.76 1.11
C ALA A 77 5.75 -4.37 1.96
N GLN A 78 5.58 -5.69 1.94
CA GLN A 78 4.61 -6.39 2.79
C GLN A 78 4.90 -6.19 4.28
N LYS A 79 6.17 -6.30 4.72
CA LYS A 79 6.55 -6.04 6.12
C LYS A 79 6.26 -4.60 6.53
N ARG A 80 6.63 -3.62 5.69
CA ARG A 80 6.35 -2.19 5.91
C ARG A 80 4.85 -1.93 5.98
N TYR A 81 4.04 -2.59 5.12
CA TYR A 81 2.58 -2.48 5.13
C TYR A 81 2.00 -2.97 6.47
N VAL A 82 2.42 -4.15 6.93
CA VAL A 82 1.97 -4.69 8.23
C VAL A 82 2.30 -3.71 9.36
N LYS A 83 3.53 -3.19 9.39
CA LYS A 83 3.95 -2.21 10.40
C LYS A 83 3.07 -0.95 10.36
N LEU A 84 2.85 -0.39 9.17
CA LEU A 84 2.01 0.80 9.01
C LEU A 84 0.58 0.56 9.48
N VAL A 85 -0.02 -0.59 9.15
CA VAL A 85 -1.37 -0.93 9.63
C VAL A 85 -1.44 -1.01 11.15
N GLU A 86 -0.45 -1.61 11.82
CA GLU A 86 -0.40 -1.62 13.28
C GLU A 86 -0.32 -0.20 13.87
N GLU A 87 0.50 0.68 13.30
CA GLU A 87 0.56 2.09 13.72
C GLU A 87 -0.79 2.80 13.50
N LEU A 88 -1.46 2.54 12.38
CA LEU A 88 -2.77 3.11 12.08
C LEU A 88 -3.86 2.58 13.02
N LYS A 89 -3.80 1.31 13.47
CA LYS A 89 -4.71 0.78 14.48
C LYS A 89 -4.59 1.55 15.80
N THR A 90 -3.37 1.88 16.21
CA THR A 90 -3.14 2.69 17.42
C THR A 90 -3.62 4.11 17.24
N LYS A 91 -3.36 4.73 16.07
CA LYS A 91 -3.68 6.14 15.81
C LYS A 91 -5.16 6.41 15.53
N HIS A 92 -5.80 5.56 14.73
CA HIS A 92 -7.17 5.74 14.25
C HIS A 92 -8.19 4.84 14.96
N GLY A 93 -7.71 3.99 15.87
CA GLY A 93 -8.53 2.99 16.55
C GLY A 93 -8.86 1.81 15.63
N TYR A 94 -9.06 0.64 16.25
CA TYR A 94 -9.32 -0.61 15.55
C TYR A 94 -10.59 -1.28 16.10
N SER A 95 -11.40 -1.83 15.20
CA SER A 95 -12.53 -2.70 15.52
C SER A 95 -12.14 -4.14 15.18
N ALA A 96 -11.73 -4.90 16.20
CA ALA A 96 -11.29 -6.29 16.05
C ALA A 96 -12.40 -7.22 15.59
#